data_AF-A0A0D3IKM8-F1
#
_entry.id   AF-A0A0D3IKM8-F1
#
_cell.length_a   1.000
_cell.length_b   1.000
_cell.length_c   1.000
_cell.angle_alpha   90.00
_cell.angle_beta   90.00
_cell.angle_gamma   90.00
#
_symmetry.space_group_name_H-M   'P 1'
#
loop_
_entity.id
_entity.type
_entity.pdbx_description
1 polymer ?
#
loop_
_entity_poly.entity_id
_entity_poly.type
_entity_poly.pdbx_seq_one_letter_code
_entity_poly.pdbx_strand_id
1 'polypeptide(L)'
;MVVISYVRAAVSATASAIWALSLRRWGLLSLGSSLLYLWNISTLSSRRRNSDNSPCPEHGPLLRIMYGLFSTWLAERVLGHLLHTRPDEPQAEQIGGTLPSVMGPRELRIKVVPILGAAFGGNYAYLIWDEDDPDRRAIVVDPADPYPVLRAAEEERLNVEVLLTTHWHFDHSGGNATFAREVPGLRVVASDRERGRVPALTERLADEQTIAVGRLLVTAHSVPGHTLGSAVFQISSSAAPAAPHAAFTGDTLFCGGCGRLFEGSSLQLHASLRRLRTRLAPNCQVFSGHEYADMLLTMAVRSDPSNLAALRKLRQVRDLRLRKQPSVPSTMAEECSFNPWMKATPLDLARLCGCEM
;
A
#
# COMPACT_ATOMS: atom_id res chain seq x y z
N MET A 1 -23.55 -41.12 27.96
CA MET A 1 -23.51 -39.82 27.25
C MET A 1 -23.27 -38.59 28.15
N VAL A 2 -23.17 -38.70 29.48
CA VAL A 2 -22.98 -37.53 30.39
C VAL A 2 -21.50 -37.28 30.76
N VAL A 3 -20.64 -38.30 30.69
CA VAL A 3 -19.22 -38.20 31.09
C VAL A 3 -18.34 -37.47 30.04
N ILE A 4 -18.64 -37.61 28.75
CA ILE A 4 -17.90 -36.94 27.66
C ILE A 4 -18.11 -35.42 27.67
N SER A 5 -19.29 -34.96 28.11
CA SER A 5 -19.62 -33.54 28.23
C SER A 5 -18.86 -32.85 29.36
N TYR A 6 -18.64 -33.54 30.48
CA TYR A 6 -17.86 -33.02 31.61
C TYR A 6 -16.36 -32.95 31.31
N VAL A 7 -15.81 -33.93 30.59
CA VAL A 7 -14.40 -33.91 30.16
C VAL A 7 -14.15 -32.79 29.15
N ARG A 8 -15.07 -32.53 28.22
CA ARG A 8 -14.96 -31.40 27.28
C ARG A 8 -15.06 -30.03 27.98
N ALA A 9 -15.94 -29.88 28.97
CA ALA A 9 -16.06 -28.64 29.73
C ALA A 9 -14.82 -28.37 30.60
N ALA A 10 -14.26 -29.40 31.23
CA ALA A 10 -13.07 -29.28 32.07
C ALA A 10 -11.80 -28.96 31.25
N VAL A 11 -11.65 -29.57 30.06
CA VAL A 11 -10.55 -29.28 29.12
C VAL A 11 -10.69 -27.88 28.51
N SER A 12 -11.93 -27.41 28.26
CA SER A 12 -12.18 -26.05 27.78
C SER A 12 -11.86 -24.99 28.85
N ALA A 13 -12.22 -25.22 30.11
CA ALA A 13 -11.97 -24.27 31.19
C ALA A 13 -10.48 -24.16 31.54
N THR A 14 -9.73 -25.27 31.50
CA THR A 14 -8.28 -25.27 31.70
C THR A 14 -7.54 -24.64 30.51
N ALA A 15 -7.97 -24.87 29.27
CA ALA A 15 -7.41 -24.22 28.09
C ALA A 15 -7.63 -22.69 28.13
N SER A 16 -8.83 -22.23 28.49
CA SER A 16 -9.13 -20.80 28.63
C SER A 16 -8.34 -20.13 29.77
N ALA A 17 -8.11 -20.83 30.89
CA ALA A 17 -7.30 -20.32 31.99
C ALA A 17 -5.82 -20.20 31.64
N ILE A 18 -5.26 -21.20 30.94
CA ILE A 18 -3.86 -21.20 30.45
C ILE A 18 -3.67 -20.10 29.40
N TRP A 19 -4.67 -19.87 28.53
CA TRP A 19 -4.64 -18.83 27.51
C TRP A 19 -4.76 -17.41 28.11
N ALA A 20 -5.61 -17.22 29.11
CA ALA A 20 -5.75 -15.95 29.83
C ALA A 20 -4.52 -15.60 30.67
N LEU A 21 -3.89 -16.58 31.32
CA LEU A 21 -2.62 -16.40 32.06
C LEU A 21 -1.46 -16.06 31.11
N SER A 22 -1.46 -16.64 29.91
CA SER A 22 -0.47 -16.35 28.88
C SER A 22 -0.62 -14.91 28.37
N LEU A 23 -1.84 -14.45 28.06
CA LEU A 23 -2.09 -13.06 27.61
C LEU A 23 -1.74 -12.00 28.66
N ARG A 24 -1.88 -12.32 29.95
CA ARG A 24 -1.49 -11.44 31.06
C ARG A 24 0.02 -11.21 31.14
N ARG A 25 0.83 -12.20 30.75
CA ARG A 25 2.29 -12.12 30.73
C ARG A 25 2.84 -11.24 29.60
N TRP A 26 2.04 -10.97 28.57
CA TRP A 26 2.44 -10.23 27.37
C TRP A 26 1.71 -8.89 27.16
N GLY A 27 0.88 -8.45 28.12
CA GLY A 27 0.24 -7.12 28.07
C GLY A 27 -0.88 -6.95 27.01
N LEU A 28 -1.37 -8.03 26.40
CA LEU A 28 -2.28 -8.01 25.25
C LEU A 28 -3.78 -8.11 25.62
N LEU A 29 -4.19 -7.51 26.73
CA LEU A 29 -5.58 -7.61 27.23
C LEU A 29 -6.63 -7.05 26.25
N SER A 30 -6.26 -6.12 25.36
CA SER A 30 -7.18 -5.50 24.39
C SER A 30 -7.52 -6.37 23.17
N LEU A 31 -6.73 -7.41 22.87
CA LEU A 31 -6.97 -8.34 21.76
C LEU A 31 -7.88 -9.51 22.17
N GLY A 32 -7.82 -9.93 23.44
CA GLY A 32 -8.65 -11.02 23.96
C GLY A 32 -10.14 -10.65 24.03
N SER A 33 -10.47 -9.41 24.36
CA SER A 33 -11.84 -8.91 24.44
C SER A 33 -12.52 -8.83 23.07
N SER A 34 -11.79 -8.50 22.01
CA SER A 34 -12.32 -8.43 20.64
C SER A 34 -12.64 -9.82 20.06
N LEU A 35 -11.86 -10.84 20.41
CA LEU A 35 -12.10 -12.23 19.98
C LEU A 35 -13.24 -12.90 20.76
N LEU A 36 -13.38 -12.60 22.06
CA LEU A 36 -14.55 -13.01 22.86
C LEU A 36 -15.85 -12.34 22.40
N TYR A 37 -15.78 -11.08 21.92
CA TYR A 37 -16.93 -10.38 21.34
C TYR A 37 -17.41 -11.04 20.04
N LEU A 38 -16.49 -11.49 19.19
CA LEU A 38 -16.80 -12.20 17.94
C LEU A 38 -17.27 -13.65 18.16
N TRP A 39 -16.77 -14.33 19.20
CA TRP A 39 -17.28 -15.65 19.60
C TRP A 39 -18.71 -15.58 20.15
N ASN A 40 -19.06 -14.53 20.90
CA ASN A 40 -20.42 -14.37 21.41
C ASN A 40 -21.45 -14.18 20.28
N ILE A 41 -21.07 -13.52 19.17
CA ILE A 41 -21.93 -13.32 17.99
C ILE A 41 -22.22 -14.66 17.28
N SER A 42 -21.27 -15.60 17.24
CA SER A 42 -21.48 -16.91 16.61
C SER A 42 -22.34 -17.84 17.48
N THR A 43 -22.27 -17.72 18.81
CA THR A 43 -23.16 -18.48 19.71
C THR A 43 -24.56 -17.87 19.83
N LEU A 44 -24.72 -16.55 19.71
CA LEU A 44 -26.01 -15.86 19.77
C LEU A 44 -26.85 -15.99 18.49
N SER A 45 -26.24 -16.28 17.32
CA SER A 45 -26.97 -16.58 16.09
C SER A 45 -27.60 -17.98 16.07
N SER A 46 -27.15 -18.89 16.96
CA SER A 46 -27.70 -20.26 17.06
C SER A 46 -28.97 -20.39 17.92
N ARG A 47 -29.50 -19.29 18.48
CA ARG A 47 -30.62 -19.32 19.45
C ARG A 47 -31.77 -18.34 19.19
N ARG A 48 -32.00 -17.86 17.97
CA ARG A 48 -33.24 -17.14 17.64
C ARG A 48 -34.09 -17.91 16.63
N ARG A 49 -35.21 -18.46 17.10
CA ARG A 49 -36.37 -18.77 16.24
C ARG A 49 -37.23 -17.51 16.19
N ASN A 50 -37.61 -17.06 15.00
CA ASN A 50 -38.70 -16.08 14.86
C ASN A 50 -40.05 -16.79 15.03
N SER A 51 -41.06 -16.02 15.45
CA SER A 51 -42.42 -16.47 15.80
C SER A 51 -43.26 -17.02 14.64
N ASP A 52 -42.67 -17.28 13.47
CA ASP A 52 -43.42 -17.68 12.26
C ASP A 52 -42.84 -18.90 11.52
N ASN A 53 -41.96 -19.68 12.15
CA ASN A 53 -41.50 -21.00 11.68
C ASN A 53 -40.91 -21.09 10.24
N SER A 54 -40.56 -19.99 9.60
CA SER A 54 -39.81 -19.96 8.32
C SER A 54 -38.30 -20.13 8.55
N PRO A 55 -37.57 -20.90 7.71
CA PRO A 55 -36.11 -21.02 7.81
C PRO A 55 -35.40 -19.71 7.46
N CYS A 56 -34.44 -19.32 8.30
CA CYS A 56 -33.54 -18.17 8.07
C CYS A 56 -32.55 -18.52 6.94
N PRO A 57 -32.21 -17.61 6.01
CA PRO A 57 -31.32 -17.95 4.90
C PRO A 57 -29.93 -18.32 5.42
N GLU A 58 -29.48 -19.53 5.08
CA GLU A 58 -28.14 -20.00 5.37
C GLU A 58 -27.11 -19.05 4.75
N HIS A 59 -26.16 -18.57 5.56
CA HIS A 59 -25.00 -17.86 5.04
C HIS A 59 -24.24 -18.79 4.06
N GLY A 60 -24.23 -18.38 2.79
CA GLY A 60 -23.84 -19.22 1.67
C GLY A 60 -22.37 -19.69 1.65
N PRO A 61 -22.02 -20.56 0.67
CA PRO A 61 -20.71 -21.21 0.55
C PRO A 61 -19.52 -20.24 0.51
N LEU A 62 -19.72 -19.00 0.04
CA LEU A 62 -18.70 -17.94 0.03
C LEU A 62 -18.20 -17.56 1.42
N LEU A 63 -19.08 -17.53 2.44
CA LEU A 63 -18.67 -17.18 3.81
C LEU A 63 -17.83 -18.29 4.45
N ARG A 64 -18.12 -19.56 4.13
CA ARG A 64 -17.31 -20.72 4.56
C ARG A 64 -15.95 -20.78 3.88
N ILE A 65 -15.90 -20.43 2.59
CA ILE A 65 -14.64 -20.32 1.84
C ILE A 65 -13.79 -19.17 2.39
N MET A 66 -14.39 -18.00 2.67
CA MET A 66 -13.70 -16.87 3.28
C MET A 66 -13.17 -17.18 4.68
N TYR A 67 -13.96 -17.84 5.52
CA TYR A 67 -13.53 -18.23 6.87
C TYR A 67 -12.43 -19.31 6.83
N GLY A 68 -12.53 -20.26 5.89
CA GLY A 68 -11.50 -21.26 5.63
C GLY A 68 -10.16 -20.63 5.24
N LEU A 69 -10.16 -19.75 4.24
CA LEU A 69 -8.96 -19.08 3.74
C LEU A 69 -8.34 -18.11 4.76
N PHE A 70 -9.16 -17.44 5.57
CA PHE A 70 -8.68 -16.55 6.64
C PHE A 70 -8.06 -17.33 7.80
N SER A 71 -8.68 -18.45 8.19
CA SER A 71 -8.19 -19.29 9.29
C SER A 71 -6.91 -20.05 8.95
N THR A 72 -6.75 -20.52 7.69
CA THR A 72 -5.50 -21.15 7.24
C THR A 72 -4.37 -20.13 7.07
N TRP A 73 -4.64 -18.96 6.49
CA TRP A 73 -3.65 -17.87 6.38
C TRP A 73 -3.16 -17.38 7.75
N LEU A 74 -4.08 -17.21 8.71
CA LEU A 74 -3.74 -16.79 10.07
C LEU A 74 -2.99 -17.89 10.83
N ALA A 75 -3.38 -19.16 10.67
CA ALA A 75 -2.69 -20.29 11.29
C ALA A 75 -1.25 -20.42 10.78
N GLU A 76 -1.02 -20.32 9.46
CA GLU A 76 0.33 -20.39 8.88
C GLU A 76 1.23 -19.24 9.35
N ARG A 77 0.68 -18.03 9.50
CA ARG A 77 1.40 -16.84 9.98
C ARG A 77 1.74 -16.93 11.47
N VAL A 78 0.79 -17.37 12.30
CA VAL A 78 1.01 -17.51 13.75
C VAL A 78 1.96 -18.67 14.05
N LEU A 79 1.82 -19.81 13.37
CA LEU A 79 2.75 -20.94 13.53
C LEU A 79 4.15 -20.58 13.01
N GLY A 80 4.26 -19.86 11.89
CA GLY A 80 5.54 -19.38 11.37
C GLY A 80 6.25 -18.40 12.31
N HIS A 81 5.50 -17.59 13.05
CA HIS A 81 6.06 -16.68 14.06
C HIS A 81 6.48 -17.41 15.34
N LEU A 82 5.76 -18.49 15.71
CA LEU A 82 6.09 -19.32 16.87
C LEU A 82 7.25 -20.29 16.62
N LEU A 83 7.49 -20.68 15.36
CA LEU A 83 8.57 -21.61 14.98
C LEU A 83 9.90 -20.90 14.62
N HIS A 84 9.89 -19.58 14.46
CA HIS A 84 11.09 -18.76 14.23
C HIS A 84 11.38 -17.81 15.38
N THR A 85 11.64 -18.38 16.55
CA THR A 85 12.43 -17.72 17.59
C THR A 85 13.77 -18.44 17.72
N ARG A 86 14.80 -17.92 17.07
CA ARG A 86 16.19 -18.08 17.52
C ARG A 86 16.77 -16.69 17.77
N PRO A 87 17.37 -16.44 18.94
CA PRO A 87 18.13 -15.23 19.19
C PRO A 87 19.54 -15.35 18.59
N ASP A 88 20.06 -14.20 18.18
CA ASP A 88 21.46 -13.87 17.87
C ASP A 88 22.01 -14.29 16.50
N GLU A 89 21.98 -13.35 15.55
CA GLU A 89 22.95 -13.27 14.44
C GLU A 89 23.45 -11.82 14.27
N PRO A 90 24.76 -11.62 14.02
CA PRO A 90 25.40 -10.31 14.08
C PRO A 90 25.01 -9.42 12.90
N GLN A 91 25.00 -8.10 13.14
CA GLN A 91 24.69 -7.06 12.18
C GLN A 91 25.58 -7.19 10.94
N ALA A 92 24.95 -7.39 9.77
CA ALA A 92 25.64 -7.36 8.49
C ALA A 92 26.06 -5.90 8.18
N GLU A 93 27.38 -5.70 8.06
CA GLU A 93 27.99 -4.51 7.47
C GLU A 93 27.34 -4.19 6.12
N GLN A 94 26.83 -2.96 5.99
CA GLN A 94 26.36 -2.43 4.72
C GLN A 94 27.56 -2.19 3.80
N ILE A 95 27.73 -3.09 2.82
CA ILE A 95 28.61 -2.84 1.68
C ILE A 95 27.88 -1.83 0.77
N GLY A 96 28.22 -0.55 0.94
CA GLY A 96 27.84 0.52 0.05
C GLY A 96 28.47 0.31 -1.32
N GLY A 97 27.65 -0.11 -2.29
CA GLY A 97 28.00 -0.12 -3.70
C GLY A 97 27.29 1.01 -4.42
N THR A 98 27.95 2.16 -4.55
CA THR A 98 27.52 3.24 -5.45
C THR A 98 27.71 2.77 -6.88
N LEU A 99 26.61 2.72 -7.65
CA LEU A 99 26.67 2.53 -9.10
C LEU A 99 27.42 3.72 -9.73
N PRO A 100 28.22 3.52 -10.79
CA PRO A 100 29.01 4.59 -11.38
C PRO A 100 28.09 5.62 -12.07
N SER A 101 28.11 6.86 -11.57
CA SER A 101 27.41 7.99 -12.18
C SER A 101 28.21 8.53 -13.36
N VAL A 102 27.68 8.40 -14.57
CA VAL A 102 28.11 9.21 -15.71
C VAL A 102 27.48 10.59 -15.51
N MET A 103 28.30 11.61 -15.21
CA MET A 103 27.85 12.99 -15.01
C MET A 103 27.25 13.58 -16.29
N GLY A 104 25.91 13.61 -16.35
CA GLY A 104 25.10 14.45 -17.23
C GLY A 104 24.28 15.45 -16.38
N PRO A 105 23.79 16.56 -16.96
CA PRO A 105 23.31 17.69 -16.18
C PRO A 105 21.96 17.41 -15.51
N ARG A 106 21.79 17.85 -14.25
CA ARG A 106 20.50 18.20 -13.62
C ARG A 106 19.55 17.02 -13.35
N GLU A 107 19.99 16.10 -12.49
CA GLU A 107 19.25 14.88 -12.13
C GLU A 107 18.22 15.13 -11.02
N LEU A 108 16.94 14.93 -11.35
CA LEU A 108 15.91 14.62 -10.36
C LEU A 108 16.32 13.34 -9.63
N ARG A 109 16.45 13.39 -8.31
CA ARG A 109 16.80 12.26 -7.46
C ARG A 109 15.57 11.77 -6.69
N ILE A 110 15.45 10.45 -6.59
CA ILE A 110 14.37 9.79 -5.84
C ILE A 110 14.99 8.68 -5.00
N LYS A 111 14.87 8.78 -3.68
CA LYS A 111 15.24 7.74 -2.72
C LYS A 111 13.97 7.04 -2.26
N VAL A 112 13.90 5.73 -2.51
CA VAL A 112 12.81 4.88 -2.04
C VAL A 112 13.08 4.49 -0.59
N VAL A 113 12.15 4.81 0.31
CA VAL A 113 12.29 4.56 1.75
C VAL A 113 11.22 3.55 2.18
N PRO A 114 11.58 2.28 2.43
CA PRO A 114 10.66 1.33 3.06
C PRO A 114 10.36 1.78 4.50
N ILE A 115 9.09 2.04 4.81
CA ILE A 115 8.68 2.66 6.08
C ILE A 115 7.81 1.76 6.96
N LEU A 116 7.14 0.75 6.37
CA LEU A 116 6.37 -0.23 7.12
C LEU A 116 6.74 -1.63 6.63
N GLY A 117 7.04 -2.53 7.58
CA GLY A 117 7.48 -3.89 7.27
C GLY A 117 6.41 -4.72 6.53
N ALA A 118 6.78 -5.95 6.12
CA ALA A 118 5.90 -6.85 5.36
C ALA A 118 4.56 -7.17 6.03
N ALA A 119 4.41 -6.90 7.34
CA ALA A 119 3.14 -7.03 8.06
C ALA A 119 2.07 -6.02 7.60
N PHE A 120 2.47 -4.88 7.03
CA PHE A 120 1.59 -3.80 6.58
C PHE A 120 1.43 -3.73 5.05
N GLY A 121 1.98 -4.69 4.31
CA GLY A 121 1.93 -4.70 2.84
C GLY A 121 3.21 -4.22 2.16
N GLY A 122 4.17 -3.71 2.93
CA GLY A 122 5.46 -3.24 2.41
C GLY A 122 5.34 -1.85 1.79
N ASN A 123 4.99 -0.86 2.61
CA ASN A 123 4.78 0.51 2.16
C ASN A 123 6.09 1.22 1.82
N TYR A 124 6.03 2.04 0.78
CA TYR A 124 7.08 2.96 0.39
C TYR A 124 6.68 4.39 0.67
N ALA A 125 7.58 5.11 1.33
CA ALA A 125 7.68 6.55 1.21
C ALA A 125 8.75 6.89 0.16
N TYR A 126 8.66 8.10 -0.37
CA TYR A 126 9.59 8.58 -1.37
C TYR A 126 10.16 9.92 -0.96
N LEU A 127 11.47 10.06 -1.03
CA LEU A 127 12.17 11.32 -0.83
C LEU A 127 12.73 11.79 -2.17
N ILE A 128 12.34 12.99 -2.59
CA ILE A 128 12.60 13.53 -3.92
C ILE A 128 13.30 14.88 -3.78
N TRP A 129 14.38 15.09 -4.52
CA TRP A 129 15.05 16.37 -4.59
C TRP A 129 15.67 16.59 -5.97
N ASP A 130 16.03 17.83 -6.25
CA ASP A 130 16.88 18.17 -7.39
C ASP A 130 18.32 18.28 -6.86
N GLU A 131 19.25 17.48 -7.39
CA GLU A 131 20.63 17.41 -6.89
C GLU A 131 21.33 18.78 -6.94
N ASP A 132 20.98 19.59 -7.94
CA ASP A 132 21.57 20.91 -8.18
C ASP A 132 20.79 22.04 -7.49
N ASP A 133 19.81 21.75 -6.62
CA ASP A 133 19.15 22.79 -5.83
C ASP A 133 20.11 23.32 -4.74
N PRO A 134 20.52 24.61 -4.78
CA PRO A 134 21.43 25.17 -3.78
C PRO A 134 20.84 25.15 -2.37
N ASP A 135 19.50 25.18 -2.24
CA ASP A 135 18.81 25.14 -0.96
C ASP A 135 18.52 23.70 -0.50
N ARG A 136 18.96 22.69 -1.29
CA ARG A 136 18.76 21.26 -1.04
C ARG A 136 17.31 20.90 -0.70
N ARG A 137 16.35 21.60 -1.32
CA ARG A 137 14.92 21.40 -1.06
C ARG A 137 14.48 20.00 -1.49
N ALA A 138 13.63 19.40 -0.66
CA ALA A 138 13.10 18.08 -0.88
C ALA A 138 11.59 18.00 -0.66
N ILE A 139 11.01 17.03 -1.34
CA ILE A 139 9.61 16.61 -1.24
C ILE A 139 9.60 15.21 -0.68
N VAL A 140 8.69 14.94 0.26
CA VAL A 140 8.41 13.59 0.73
C VAL A 140 7.00 13.16 0.31
N VAL A 141 6.82 11.89 -0.06
CA VAL A 141 5.51 11.31 -0.38
C VAL A 141 5.17 10.20 0.61
N ASP A 142 3.95 10.26 1.18
CA ASP A 142 3.34 9.24 2.05
C ASP A 142 4.22 8.71 3.21
N PRO A 143 4.81 9.57 4.08
CA PRO A 143 5.70 9.13 5.16
C PRO A 143 4.93 8.63 6.39
N ALA A 144 4.20 7.52 6.26
CA ALA A 144 3.39 6.97 7.35
C ALA A 144 4.20 6.57 8.60
N ASP A 145 5.44 6.10 8.42
CA ASP A 145 6.46 6.13 9.46
C ASP A 145 7.45 7.28 9.13
N PRO A 146 7.44 8.38 9.90
CA PRO A 146 8.23 9.56 9.58
C PRO A 146 9.73 9.36 9.82
N TYR A 147 10.13 8.55 10.81
CA TYR A 147 11.53 8.52 11.27
C TYR A 147 12.53 7.93 10.27
N PRO A 148 12.24 6.84 9.54
CA PRO A 148 13.12 6.37 8.47
C PRO A 148 13.34 7.43 7.39
N VAL A 149 12.32 8.23 7.09
CA VAL A 149 12.40 9.27 6.05
C VAL A 149 13.16 10.49 6.55
N LEU A 150 12.93 10.92 7.79
CA LEU A 150 13.69 12.00 8.42
C LEU A 150 15.20 11.66 8.48
N ARG A 151 15.55 10.43 8.88
CA ARG A 151 16.95 9.96 8.84
C ARG A 151 17.53 9.98 7.42
N ALA A 152 16.76 9.49 6.44
CA ALA A 152 17.20 9.52 5.05
C ALA A 152 17.41 10.95 4.54
N ALA A 153 16.59 11.91 4.95
CA ALA A 153 16.76 13.32 4.60
C ALA A 153 17.98 13.95 5.28
N GLU A 154 18.26 13.59 6.54
CA GLU A 154 19.44 14.05 7.27
C GLU A 154 20.74 13.52 6.63
N GLU A 155 20.80 12.24 6.30
CA GLU A 155 21.95 11.60 5.62
C GLU A 155 22.30 12.32 4.30
N GLU A 156 21.27 12.67 3.53
CA GLU A 156 21.40 13.37 2.24
C GLU A 156 21.50 14.90 2.40
N ARG A 157 21.44 15.42 3.63
CA ARG A 157 21.47 16.86 3.97
C ARG A 157 20.40 17.66 3.21
N LEU A 158 19.17 17.18 3.25
CA LEU A 158 18.03 17.75 2.54
C LEU A 158 17.14 18.60 3.46
N ASN A 159 16.60 19.68 2.92
CA ASN A 159 15.60 20.52 3.55
C ASN A 159 14.21 20.12 3.04
N VAL A 160 13.46 19.33 3.82
CA VAL A 160 12.12 18.88 3.43
C VAL A 160 11.12 20.02 3.60
N GLU A 161 10.58 20.54 2.50
CA GLU A 161 9.62 21.65 2.53
C GLU A 161 8.17 21.21 2.29
N VAL A 162 7.98 20.11 1.57
CA VAL A 162 6.66 19.63 1.15
C VAL A 162 6.50 18.14 1.45
N LEU A 163 5.39 17.79 2.10
CA LEU A 163 4.89 16.43 2.24
C LEU A 163 3.66 16.28 1.36
N LEU A 164 3.70 15.37 0.39
CA LEU A 164 2.57 15.00 -0.44
C LEU A 164 1.89 13.75 0.12
N THR A 165 0.58 13.80 0.29
CA THR A 165 -0.24 12.65 0.70
C THR A 165 -1.17 12.23 -0.43
N THR A 166 -0.98 11.03 -0.96
CA THR A 166 -1.74 10.53 -2.11
C THR A 166 -3.21 10.28 -1.77
N HIS A 167 -3.47 9.76 -0.56
CA HIS A 167 -4.80 9.54 -0.01
C HIS A 167 -4.77 9.36 1.51
N TRP A 168 -5.94 9.39 2.16
CA TRP A 168 -6.04 9.51 3.62
C TRP A 168 -5.70 8.25 4.43
N HIS A 169 -5.56 7.06 3.83
CA HIS A 169 -5.35 5.85 4.61
C HIS A 169 -4.12 5.97 5.53
N PHE A 170 -4.21 5.33 6.70
CA PHE A 170 -3.24 5.52 7.78
C PHE A 170 -1.82 5.10 7.39
N ASP A 171 -1.68 4.06 6.58
CA ASP A 171 -0.41 3.55 6.08
C ASP A 171 0.23 4.44 4.99
N HIS A 172 -0.41 5.58 4.67
CA HIS A 172 0.13 6.68 3.86
C HIS A 172 0.21 7.99 4.63
N SER A 173 -0.85 8.34 5.37
CA SER A 173 -1.02 9.65 6.02
C SER A 173 -0.73 9.66 7.54
N GLY A 174 -0.56 8.49 8.15
CA GLY A 174 -0.51 8.31 9.60
C GLY A 174 0.66 9.03 10.28
N GLY A 175 1.74 9.27 9.53
CA GLY A 175 2.93 9.96 10.01
C GLY A 175 2.88 11.48 9.84
N ASN A 176 1.92 12.04 9.09
CA ASN A 176 1.90 13.45 8.70
C ASN A 176 1.98 14.41 9.89
N ALA A 177 1.16 14.17 10.91
CA ALA A 177 1.12 15.05 12.09
C ALA A 177 2.44 14.99 12.89
N THR A 178 3.09 13.84 12.94
CA THR A 178 4.42 13.72 13.55
C THR A 178 5.46 14.42 12.68
N PHE A 179 5.47 14.17 11.38
CA PHE A 179 6.41 14.80 10.44
C PHE A 179 6.32 16.34 10.51
N ALA A 180 5.12 16.90 10.54
CA ALA A 180 4.90 18.35 10.63
C ALA A 180 5.36 18.96 11.97
N ARG A 181 5.43 18.17 13.06
CA ARG A 181 6.01 18.63 14.34
C ARG A 181 7.54 18.63 14.29
N GLU A 182 8.14 17.63 13.66
CA GLU A 182 9.59 17.51 13.53
C GLU A 182 10.17 18.51 12.50
N VAL A 183 9.36 18.94 11.52
CA VAL A 183 9.77 19.89 10.47
C VAL A 183 8.87 21.13 10.51
N PRO A 184 9.24 22.18 11.28
CA PRO A 184 8.47 23.40 11.36
C PRO A 184 8.35 24.10 9.99
N GLY A 185 7.14 24.56 9.66
CA GLY A 185 6.85 25.23 8.38
C GLY A 185 6.60 24.28 7.21
N LEU A 186 6.61 22.96 7.44
CA LEU A 186 6.29 21.95 6.42
C LEU A 186 4.91 22.20 5.81
N ARG A 187 4.83 22.21 4.48
CA ARG A 187 3.58 22.20 3.73
C ARG A 187 3.11 20.76 3.59
N VAL A 188 2.04 20.40 4.27
CA VAL A 188 1.34 19.12 4.08
C VAL A 188 0.28 19.32 3.00
N VAL A 189 0.47 18.66 1.87
CA VAL A 189 -0.29 18.85 0.65
C VAL A 189 -1.03 17.58 0.28
N ALA A 190 -2.31 17.69 -0.03
CA ALA A 190 -3.11 16.60 -0.58
C ALA A 190 -4.14 17.14 -1.59
N SER A 191 -4.85 16.21 -2.23
CA SER A 191 -6.03 16.52 -3.04
C SER A 191 -7.06 17.33 -2.24
N ASP A 192 -7.72 18.31 -2.87
CA ASP A 192 -8.84 19.04 -2.24
C ASP A 192 -9.97 18.11 -1.77
N ARG A 193 -10.10 16.95 -2.44
CA ARG A 193 -11.10 15.93 -2.12
C ARG A 193 -10.78 15.10 -0.86
N GLU A 194 -9.57 15.22 -0.32
CA GLU A 194 -9.16 14.59 0.95
C GLU A 194 -9.25 15.54 2.15
N ARG A 195 -9.88 16.70 1.96
CA ARG A 195 -10.11 17.70 3.02
C ARG A 195 -10.81 17.08 4.22
N GLY A 196 -10.24 17.30 5.40
CA GLY A 196 -10.78 16.82 6.68
C GLY A 196 -10.44 15.36 7.00
N ARG A 197 -9.73 14.64 6.10
CA ARG A 197 -9.34 13.24 6.29
C ARG A 197 -7.84 13.07 6.45
N VAL A 198 -7.05 13.86 5.73
CA VAL A 198 -5.59 13.86 5.83
C VAL A 198 -5.12 14.64 7.07
N PRO A 199 -4.38 14.02 8.01
CA PRO A 199 -3.86 14.71 9.18
C PRO A 199 -2.86 15.81 8.81
N ALA A 200 -2.88 16.90 9.58
CA ALA A 200 -2.00 18.06 9.45
C ALA A 200 -2.03 18.77 8.09
N LEU A 201 -3.04 18.54 7.25
CA LEU A 201 -3.21 19.16 5.93
C LEU A 201 -3.16 20.70 6.00
N THR A 202 -2.21 21.32 5.31
CA THR A 202 -2.05 22.78 5.26
C THR A 202 -2.42 23.37 3.90
N GLU A 203 -2.26 22.60 2.83
CA GLU A 203 -2.49 23.05 1.45
C GLU A 203 -3.23 21.98 0.64
N ARG A 204 -4.10 22.43 -0.26
CA ARG A 204 -4.97 21.56 -1.06
C ARG A 204 -4.74 21.84 -2.53
N LEU A 205 -4.58 20.78 -3.30
CA LEU A 205 -4.47 20.88 -4.76
C LEU A 205 -5.77 20.44 -5.42
N ALA A 206 -6.27 21.29 -6.31
CA ALA A 206 -7.28 20.92 -7.28
C ALA A 206 -6.68 19.99 -8.35
N ASP A 207 -7.56 19.37 -9.13
CA ASP A 207 -7.16 18.56 -10.26
C ASP A 207 -6.38 19.39 -11.32
N GLU A 208 -5.28 18.82 -11.82
CA GLU A 208 -4.31 19.45 -12.73
C GLU A 208 -3.62 20.72 -12.16
N GLN A 209 -3.78 21.02 -10.87
CA GLN A 209 -3.06 22.12 -10.25
C GLN A 209 -1.57 21.75 -10.09
N THR A 210 -0.71 22.72 -10.41
CA THR A 210 0.74 22.60 -10.26
C THR A 210 1.25 23.53 -9.15
N ILE A 211 2.18 23.03 -8.33
CA ILE A 211 2.98 23.83 -7.40
C ILE A 211 4.47 23.63 -7.67
N ALA A 212 5.28 24.61 -7.28
CA ALA A 212 6.72 24.54 -7.37
C ALA A 212 7.36 24.31 -5.98
N VAL A 213 8.45 23.55 -5.97
CA VAL A 213 9.36 23.37 -4.83
C VAL A 213 10.78 23.50 -5.38
N GLY A 214 11.37 24.69 -5.25
CA GLY A 214 12.57 25.03 -6.00
C GLY A 214 12.34 24.88 -7.51
N ARG A 215 13.13 24.02 -8.16
CA ARG A 215 13.00 23.70 -9.59
C ARG A 215 12.04 22.56 -9.88
N LEU A 216 11.57 21.85 -8.85
CA LEU A 216 10.63 20.74 -8.99
C LEU A 216 9.22 21.28 -9.20
N LEU A 217 8.53 20.74 -10.20
CA LEU A 217 7.13 21.02 -10.48
C LEU A 217 6.30 19.78 -10.12
N VAL A 218 5.35 19.96 -9.19
CA VAL A 218 4.43 18.93 -8.74
C VAL A 218 3.05 19.22 -9.31
N THR A 219 2.54 18.35 -10.17
CA THR A 219 1.19 18.41 -10.73
C THR A 219 0.32 17.32 -10.11
N ALA A 220 -0.85 17.70 -9.59
CA ALA A 220 -1.81 16.75 -9.03
C ALA A 220 -2.78 16.25 -10.10
N HIS A 221 -3.00 14.92 -10.16
CA HIS A 221 -4.05 14.30 -10.97
C HIS A 221 -5.04 13.60 -10.06
N SER A 222 -6.30 14.05 -10.03
CA SER A 222 -7.36 13.36 -9.31
C SER A 222 -7.66 12.02 -9.96
N VAL A 223 -7.65 10.96 -9.15
CA VAL A 223 -7.82 9.57 -9.58
C VAL A 223 -8.76 8.81 -8.64
N PRO A 224 -10.05 9.19 -8.56
CA PRO A 224 -11.01 8.49 -7.72
C PRO A 224 -11.09 7.01 -8.10
N GLY A 225 -11.13 6.14 -7.10
CA GLY A 225 -11.19 4.70 -7.27
C GLY A 225 -10.93 3.98 -5.95
N HIS A 226 -9.66 3.92 -5.55
CA HIS A 226 -9.27 3.34 -4.26
C HIS A 226 -9.93 4.09 -3.09
N THR A 227 -9.65 5.39 -2.98
CA THR A 227 -10.48 6.37 -2.27
C THR A 227 -11.12 7.32 -3.28
N LEU A 228 -12.17 8.04 -2.88
CA LEU A 228 -12.77 9.08 -3.74
C LEU A 228 -11.89 10.33 -3.86
N GLY A 229 -10.98 10.53 -2.90
CA GLY A 229 -10.07 11.67 -2.85
C GLY A 229 -8.67 11.42 -3.42
N SER A 230 -8.33 10.17 -3.76
CA SER A 230 -7.01 9.75 -4.23
C SER A 230 -6.45 10.67 -5.33
N ALA A 231 -5.17 10.99 -5.22
CA ALA A 231 -4.42 11.74 -6.22
C ALA A 231 -3.09 11.06 -6.57
N VAL A 232 -2.71 11.18 -7.85
CA VAL A 232 -1.35 10.91 -8.32
C VAL A 232 -0.61 12.23 -8.40
N PHE A 233 0.61 12.27 -7.89
CA PHE A 233 1.48 13.44 -8.04
C PHE A 233 2.53 13.15 -9.11
N GLN A 234 2.48 13.91 -10.20
CA GLN A 234 3.53 13.93 -11.22
C GLN A 234 4.58 14.96 -10.82
N ILE A 235 5.83 14.55 -10.71
CA ILE A 235 6.97 15.42 -10.42
C ILE A 235 7.90 15.47 -11.62
N SER A 236 8.26 16.68 -12.02
CA SER A 236 9.21 16.97 -13.09
C SER A 236 10.18 18.07 -12.66
N SER A 237 11.31 18.21 -13.34
CA SER A 237 12.21 19.36 -13.16
C SER A 237 11.97 20.40 -14.25
N SER A 238 11.69 21.64 -13.85
CA SER A 238 11.62 22.79 -14.75
C SER A 238 12.91 23.01 -15.54
N ALA A 239 14.06 22.56 -15.01
CA ALA A 239 15.37 22.69 -15.65
C ALA A 239 15.63 21.62 -16.73
N ALA A 240 14.83 20.55 -16.75
CA ALA A 240 14.92 19.47 -17.72
C ALA A 240 13.52 18.94 -18.09
N PRO A 241 12.69 19.72 -18.83
CA PRO A 241 11.32 19.33 -19.16
C PRO A 241 11.21 18.01 -19.95
N ALA A 242 12.28 17.65 -20.66
CA ALA A 242 12.39 16.45 -21.48
C ALA A 242 12.90 15.20 -20.72
N ALA A 243 13.34 15.34 -19.47
CA ALA A 243 13.72 14.18 -18.64
C ALA A 243 12.47 13.33 -18.31
N PRO A 244 12.61 12.00 -18.12
CA PRO A 244 11.47 11.18 -17.71
C PRO A 244 10.86 11.72 -16.41
N HIS A 245 9.56 11.98 -16.43
CA HIS A 245 8.81 12.44 -15.26
C HIS A 245 8.60 11.29 -14.28
N ALA A 246 8.42 11.59 -13.00
CA ALA A 246 8.06 10.59 -11.99
C ALA A 246 6.61 10.78 -11.56
N ALA A 247 5.84 9.70 -11.44
CA ALA A 247 4.47 9.71 -10.95
C ALA A 247 4.37 8.86 -9.68
N PHE A 248 3.93 9.49 -8.59
CA PHE A 248 3.69 8.85 -7.31
C PHE A 248 2.21 8.50 -7.22
N THR A 249 1.90 7.22 -7.39
CA THR A 249 0.54 6.76 -7.69
C THR A 249 -0.25 6.31 -6.47
N GLY A 250 0.38 6.28 -5.30
CA GLY A 250 -0.19 5.72 -4.08
C GLY A 250 -0.79 4.35 -4.36
N ASP A 251 -2.06 4.20 -4.02
CA ASP A 251 -2.80 2.95 -4.19
C ASP A 251 -3.67 2.92 -5.45
N THR A 252 -3.48 3.83 -6.39
CA THR A 252 -4.24 3.83 -7.65
C THR A 252 -3.67 2.81 -8.64
N LEU A 253 -2.37 2.88 -8.91
CA LEU A 253 -1.66 2.07 -9.91
C LEU A 253 -0.45 1.43 -9.24
N PHE A 254 -0.36 0.09 -9.33
CA PHE A 254 0.78 -0.70 -8.90
C PHE A 254 1.44 -1.37 -10.10
N CYS A 255 2.69 -1.84 -9.93
CA CYS A 255 3.30 -2.65 -10.97
C CYS A 255 2.51 -3.94 -11.20
N GLY A 256 1.87 -4.05 -12.37
CA GLY A 256 1.06 -5.20 -12.77
C GLY A 256 -0.35 -5.25 -12.17
N GLY A 257 -0.82 -4.21 -11.47
CA GLY A 257 -2.19 -4.16 -10.95
C GLY A 257 -2.67 -2.77 -10.54
N CYS A 258 -3.68 -2.71 -9.68
CA CYS A 258 -4.29 -1.48 -9.18
C CYS A 258 -4.78 -1.62 -7.73
N GLY A 259 -5.20 -0.52 -7.13
CA GLY A 259 -5.84 -0.50 -5.82
C GLY A 259 -7.09 -1.34 -5.73
N ARG A 260 -7.36 -1.85 -4.52
CA ARG A 260 -8.69 -2.34 -4.16
C ARG A 260 -9.66 -1.16 -4.08
N LEU A 261 -10.92 -1.41 -4.39
CA LEU A 261 -11.99 -0.42 -4.33
C LEU A 261 -12.57 -0.38 -2.91
N PHE A 262 -12.18 0.60 -2.11
CA PHE A 262 -12.77 0.82 -0.79
C PHE A 262 -13.93 1.81 -0.84
N GLU A 263 -13.82 2.85 -1.67
CA GLU A 263 -14.83 3.91 -1.74
C GLU A 263 -15.37 4.15 -3.16
N GLY A 264 -14.53 4.04 -4.18
CA GLY A 264 -14.93 4.25 -5.57
C GLY A 264 -15.40 2.97 -6.27
N SER A 265 -15.88 3.14 -7.50
CA SER A 265 -16.29 2.04 -8.38
C SER A 265 -15.17 1.61 -9.34
N SER A 266 -15.32 0.42 -9.94
CA SER A 266 -14.42 -0.07 -10.98
C SER A 266 -14.41 0.84 -12.21
N LEU A 267 -15.55 1.44 -12.55
CA LEU A 267 -15.65 2.44 -13.63
C LEU A 267 -14.86 3.71 -13.31
N GLN A 268 -14.92 4.20 -12.07
CA GLN A 268 -14.13 5.35 -11.64
C GLN A 268 -12.63 5.05 -11.70
N LEU A 269 -12.19 3.93 -11.13
CA LEU A 269 -10.79 3.53 -11.17
C LEU A 269 -10.28 3.34 -12.61
N HIS A 270 -11.07 2.68 -13.46
CA HIS A 270 -10.70 2.52 -14.86
C HIS A 270 -10.59 3.85 -15.62
N ALA A 271 -11.54 4.77 -15.41
CA ALA A 271 -11.47 6.11 -15.98
C ALA A 271 -10.21 6.84 -15.51
N SER A 272 -9.87 6.73 -14.22
CA SER A 272 -8.64 7.28 -13.63
C SER A 272 -7.38 6.69 -14.30
N LEU A 273 -7.28 5.37 -14.46
CA LEU A 273 -6.14 4.72 -15.11
C LEU A 273 -6.01 5.10 -16.59
N ARG A 274 -7.12 5.16 -17.33
CA ARG A 274 -7.12 5.64 -18.73
C ARG A 274 -6.65 7.08 -18.83
N ARG A 275 -7.08 7.93 -17.90
CA ARG A 275 -6.66 9.33 -17.83
C ARG A 275 -5.16 9.43 -17.59
N LEU A 276 -4.61 8.71 -16.62
CA LEU A 276 -3.16 8.65 -16.38
C LEU A 276 -2.40 8.22 -17.64
N ARG A 277 -2.88 7.20 -18.35
CA ARG A 277 -2.29 6.75 -19.62
C ARG A 277 -2.20 7.85 -20.68
N THR A 278 -3.16 8.78 -20.70
CA THR A 278 -3.16 9.91 -21.65
C THR A 278 -2.37 11.13 -21.18
N ARG A 279 -2.22 11.30 -19.86
CA ARG A 279 -1.58 12.48 -19.25
C ARG A 279 -0.08 12.29 -19.06
N LEU A 280 0.34 11.07 -18.72
CA LEU A 280 1.72 10.75 -18.42
C LEU A 280 2.44 10.24 -19.67
N ALA A 281 3.68 10.68 -19.86
CA ALA A 281 4.52 10.23 -20.96
C ALA A 281 4.82 8.72 -20.85
N PRO A 282 5.04 7.99 -21.96
CA PRO A 282 5.33 6.55 -21.90
C PRO A 282 6.56 6.19 -21.05
N ASN A 283 7.58 7.04 -21.03
CA ASN A 283 8.79 6.87 -20.22
C ASN A 283 8.65 7.40 -18.79
N CYS A 284 7.48 7.90 -18.38
CA CYS A 284 7.23 8.34 -17.01
C CYS A 284 7.37 7.17 -16.05
N GLN A 285 8.21 7.34 -15.03
CA GLN A 285 8.44 6.36 -13.98
C GLN A 285 7.27 6.32 -13.01
N VAL A 286 6.84 5.14 -12.61
CA VAL A 286 5.70 4.91 -11.73
C VAL A 286 6.19 4.38 -10.39
N PHE A 287 5.90 5.14 -9.33
CA PHE A 287 6.25 4.86 -7.94
C PHE A 287 4.98 4.61 -7.13
N SER A 288 4.69 3.35 -6.83
CA SER A 288 3.45 2.93 -6.18
C SER A 288 3.56 2.83 -4.66
N GLY A 289 2.44 2.84 -3.94
CA GLY A 289 2.43 2.84 -2.48
C GLY A 289 3.03 1.61 -1.80
N HIS A 290 3.00 0.45 -2.46
CA HIS A 290 3.27 -0.85 -1.85
C HIS A 290 4.13 -1.76 -2.72
N GLU A 291 4.82 -2.68 -2.07
CA GLU A 291 5.59 -3.78 -2.67
C GLU A 291 4.70 -4.99 -2.99
N TYR A 292 3.78 -4.82 -3.94
CA TYR A 292 2.85 -5.86 -4.39
C TYR A 292 3.20 -6.50 -5.74
N ALA A 293 4.32 -6.11 -6.36
CA ALA A 293 4.59 -6.43 -7.75
C ALA A 293 4.63 -7.93 -8.05
N ASP A 294 5.27 -8.77 -7.22
CA ASP A 294 5.30 -10.23 -7.46
C ASP A 294 3.90 -10.84 -7.48
N MET A 295 3.09 -10.49 -6.49
CA MET A 295 1.72 -11.00 -6.35
C MET A 295 0.85 -10.56 -7.53
N LEU A 296 0.88 -9.27 -7.88
CA LEU A 296 0.06 -8.71 -8.95
C LEU A 296 0.51 -9.20 -10.33
N LEU A 297 1.83 -9.28 -10.60
CA LEU A 297 2.34 -9.83 -11.85
C LEU A 297 2.09 -11.34 -11.95
N THR A 298 2.11 -12.08 -10.85
CA THR A 298 1.71 -13.49 -10.84
C THR A 298 0.25 -13.64 -11.27
N MET A 299 -0.65 -12.79 -10.79
CA MET A 299 -2.05 -12.77 -11.23
C MET A 299 -2.18 -12.33 -12.70
N ALA A 300 -1.44 -11.31 -13.13
CA ALA A 300 -1.44 -10.85 -14.51
C ALA A 300 -1.00 -11.96 -15.48
N VAL A 301 0.10 -12.66 -15.18
CA VAL A 301 0.58 -13.81 -15.96
C VAL A 301 -0.43 -14.94 -15.98
N ARG A 302 -1.13 -15.21 -14.86
CA ARG A 302 -2.18 -16.23 -14.83
C ARG A 302 -3.38 -15.85 -15.71
N SER A 303 -3.70 -14.56 -15.82
CA SER A 303 -4.79 -14.07 -16.66
C SER A 303 -4.47 -14.07 -18.16
N ASP A 304 -3.20 -13.83 -18.52
CA ASP A 304 -2.70 -13.86 -19.90
C ASP A 304 -1.32 -14.53 -19.94
N PRO A 305 -1.27 -15.88 -19.96
CA PRO A 305 -0.01 -16.62 -19.95
C PRO A 305 0.87 -16.39 -21.17
N SER A 306 0.30 -15.83 -22.25
CA SER A 306 1.02 -15.51 -23.48
C SER A 306 1.76 -14.16 -23.40
N ASN A 307 1.49 -13.36 -22.38
CA ASN A 307 2.11 -12.05 -22.21
C ASN A 307 3.57 -12.14 -21.78
N LEU A 308 4.48 -12.16 -22.75
CA LEU A 308 5.92 -12.21 -22.52
C LEU A 308 6.46 -11.00 -21.74
N ALA A 309 5.82 -9.83 -21.84
CA ALA A 309 6.23 -8.65 -21.07
C ALA A 309 5.96 -8.85 -19.57
N ALA A 310 4.77 -9.38 -19.23
CA ALA A 310 4.42 -9.72 -17.84
C ALA A 310 5.37 -10.79 -17.26
N LEU A 311 5.67 -11.84 -18.03
CA LEU A 311 6.59 -12.90 -17.62
C LEU A 311 8.01 -12.39 -17.36
N ARG A 312 8.53 -11.51 -18.23
CA ARG A 312 9.86 -10.91 -18.07
C ARG A 312 9.89 -10.01 -16.83
N LYS A 313 8.89 -9.15 -16.65
CA LYS A 313 8.81 -8.27 -15.48
C LYS A 313 8.70 -9.07 -14.19
N LEU A 314 7.90 -10.14 -14.15
CA LEU A 314 7.78 -11.02 -12.98
C LEU A 314 9.12 -11.64 -12.57
N ARG A 315 9.92 -12.11 -13.54
CA ARG A 315 11.27 -12.62 -13.25
C ARG A 315 12.18 -11.53 -12.67
N GLN A 316 12.21 -10.36 -13.30
CA GLN A 316 12.99 -9.22 -12.80
C GLN A 316 12.60 -8.85 -11.36
N VAL A 317 11.29 -8.77 -11.08
CA VAL A 317 10.78 -8.45 -9.75
C VAL A 317 11.25 -9.51 -8.74
N ARG A 318 11.12 -10.81 -9.06
CA ARG A 318 11.61 -11.88 -8.18
C ARG A 318 13.10 -11.78 -7.88
N ASP A 319 13.92 -11.46 -8.87
CA ASP A 319 15.36 -11.29 -8.69
C ASP A 319 15.71 -10.08 -7.81
N LEU A 320 14.93 -8.99 -7.89
CA LEU A 320 15.05 -7.84 -6.98
C LEU A 320 14.64 -8.23 -5.56
N ARG A 321 13.50 -8.93 -5.40
CA ARG A 321 12.99 -9.36 -4.10
C ARG A 321 13.91 -10.35 -3.39
N LEU A 322 14.53 -11.28 -4.11
CA LEU A 322 15.55 -12.19 -3.58
C LEU A 322 16.75 -11.43 -3.00
N ARG A 323 17.09 -10.28 -3.58
CA ARG A 323 18.14 -9.36 -3.10
C ARG A 323 17.64 -8.32 -2.09
N LYS A 324 16.39 -8.46 -1.61
CA LYS A 324 15.72 -7.51 -0.70
C LYS A 324 15.67 -6.06 -1.24
N GLN A 325 15.66 -5.90 -2.56
CA GLN A 325 15.57 -4.59 -3.23
C GLN A 325 14.11 -4.27 -3.59
N PRO A 326 13.71 -2.99 -3.56
CA PRO A 326 12.40 -2.55 -4.06
C PRO A 326 12.18 -2.91 -5.53
N SER A 327 10.95 -3.23 -5.89
CA SER A 327 10.57 -3.51 -7.28
C SER A 327 10.19 -2.26 -8.08
N VAL A 328 10.05 -1.11 -7.40
CA VAL A 328 9.79 0.20 -8.00
C VAL A 328 11.09 0.84 -8.52
N PRO A 329 11.01 1.72 -9.54
CA PRO A 329 9.83 2.05 -10.33
C PRO A 329 9.57 1.06 -11.48
N SER A 330 8.35 1.09 -12.02
CA SER A 330 8.08 0.69 -13.41
C SER A 330 7.92 1.94 -14.28
N THR A 331 7.49 1.80 -15.53
CA THR A 331 7.16 2.93 -16.42
C THR A 331 5.73 2.82 -16.95
N MET A 332 5.15 3.94 -17.36
CA MET A 332 3.81 3.94 -17.98
C MET A 332 3.73 3.03 -19.22
N ALA A 333 4.79 2.99 -20.05
CA ALA A 333 4.89 2.08 -21.19
C ALA A 333 4.89 0.61 -20.77
N GLU A 334 5.65 0.27 -19.73
CA GLU A 334 5.67 -1.07 -19.14
C GLU A 334 4.28 -1.47 -18.63
N GLU A 335 3.64 -0.62 -17.81
CA GLU A 335 2.30 -0.90 -17.28
C GLU A 335 1.28 -1.08 -18.41
N CYS A 336 1.33 -0.26 -19.46
CA CYS A 336 0.46 -0.45 -20.63
C CYS A 336 0.69 -1.78 -21.37
N SER A 337 1.89 -2.36 -21.27
CA SER A 337 2.24 -3.61 -21.95
C SER A 337 1.77 -4.87 -21.20
N PHE A 338 1.76 -4.83 -19.85
CA PHE A 338 1.49 -6.03 -19.04
C PHE A 338 0.39 -5.90 -17.99
N ASN A 339 0.01 -4.70 -17.56
CA ASN A 339 -0.96 -4.53 -16.48
C ASN A 339 -2.38 -4.76 -17.02
N PRO A 340 -3.12 -5.78 -16.52
CA PRO A 340 -4.44 -6.10 -17.03
C PRO A 340 -5.42 -4.92 -16.96
N TRP A 341 -5.31 -4.09 -15.92
CA TRP A 341 -6.21 -2.94 -15.71
C TRP A 341 -5.94 -1.79 -16.68
N MET A 342 -4.68 -1.64 -17.14
CA MET A 342 -4.30 -0.66 -18.17
C MET A 342 -4.71 -1.10 -19.57
N LYS A 343 -4.87 -2.41 -19.78
CA LYS A 343 -5.28 -3.05 -21.04
C LYS A 343 -6.79 -3.26 -21.15
N ALA A 344 -7.50 -3.33 -20.02
CA ALA A 344 -8.92 -3.64 -19.98
C ALA A 344 -9.75 -2.68 -20.85
N THR A 345 -10.74 -3.24 -21.55
CA THR A 345 -11.83 -2.49 -22.16
C THR A 345 -12.97 -2.33 -21.14
N PRO A 346 -13.92 -1.39 -21.36
CA PRO A 346 -15.14 -1.33 -20.54
C PRO A 346 -15.90 -2.67 -20.48
N LEU A 347 -15.86 -3.46 -21.56
CA LEU A 347 -16.48 -4.78 -21.62
C LEU A 347 -15.77 -5.81 -20.72
N ASP A 348 -14.44 -5.75 -20.64
CA ASP A 348 -13.66 -6.61 -19.75
C ASP A 348 -13.98 -6.33 -18.28
N LEU A 349 -14.26 -5.07 -17.93
CA LEU A 349 -14.63 -4.68 -16.56
C LEU A 349 -16.01 -5.20 -16.16
N ALA A 350 -16.99 -5.15 -17.07
CA ALA A 350 -18.31 -5.70 -16.81
C ALA A 350 -18.23 -7.20 -16.47
N ARG A 351 -17.41 -7.94 -17.22
CA ARG A 351 -17.14 -9.37 -16.99
C ARG A 351 -16.37 -9.63 -15.69
N LEU A 352 -15.35 -8.83 -15.38
CA LEU A 352 -14.54 -8.96 -14.16
C LEU A 352 -15.31 -8.60 -12.89
N CYS A 353 -16.29 -7.69 -12.98
CA CYS A 353 -17.09 -7.24 -11.85
C CYS A 353 -18.39 -8.03 -11.66
N GLY A 354 -18.70 -8.99 -12.55
CA GLY A 354 -19.95 -9.76 -12.51
C GLY A 354 -21.20 -8.93 -12.84
N CYS A 355 -21.06 -7.81 -13.55
CA CYS A 355 -22.18 -7.01 -14.03
C CYS A 355 -22.55 -7.49 -15.44
N GLU A 356 -23.70 -8.14 -15.60
CA GLU A 356 -24.34 -8.27 -16.92
C GLU A 356 -24.73 -6.85 -17.39
N MET A 357 -24.37 -6.50 -18.63
CA MET A 357 -24.76 -5.22 -19.24
C MET A 357 -26.20 -5.25 -19.73
#